data_AF-A0A268TXQ3-F1
#
_entry.id   AF-A0A268TXQ3-F1
#
_cell.length_a   1.000
_cell.length_b   1.000
_cell.length_c   1.000
_cell.angle_alpha   90.00
_cell.angle_beta   90.00
_cell.angle_gamma   90.00
#
_symmetry.space_group_name_H-M   'P 1'
#
loop_
_entity.id
_entity.type
_entity.pdbx_description
1 polymer ?
#
loop_
_entity_poly.entity_id
_entity_poly.type
_entity_poly.pdbx_seq_one_letter_code
_entity_poly.pdbx_strand_id
1 'polypeptide(L)'
;MCGIVGYIGKQEKKEILINGLKELEYRGYDSAGIAVLKDGELTTFKSVGKIYNLENKCADFFSEGFGLGIAHTRWATHGKPTEINAHPQSAEFSNVVHNGIIENYQEIKKDLEKKGHQFLSQTDTEVIVRLFEEHLKDTKNPFKAFQKTIASLKGAYAILLISKESPDKIFYAKSGSPLIIGKGKEDVFFASSDAPLIGYADKVVYLEDGAMGYMDAHSFDLLQNAKPLAKNKAYAQKEGFRYFMEKEIYEQHKVLLETMMGRVSEEGIFLESIAPDFFEGIETITICACGTSYYAGMSAKYLLERFAKVRTQVVIASEFRYAQPVMGKGELFIVISQSGETADTLEALKLAKKNSLKTLAICNVDNSSIVRESDGVILTRAGIEKGVASTKAFATQVMVLWILSVYLAHQRGLLDKNALKNQIASMLKAAKATEVNAKLHERLKRLSKRYLHGHGFFFIGRDIFYPLALEGALKLKEISYLHAEGYPSGEMKHGPIALVDSLLFTFALLPKHLLYDKAKGNIEELSARDATICVISSEDFESADDMIYIKPADDYMEEFFSMMVVLQLLALEIGIKLGNDVDMPRNLAKSVTVE
;
A
#
# COMPACT_ATOMS: atom_id res chain seq x y z
N MET A 1 -6.38 3.94 3.64
CA MET A 1 -6.12 5.40 3.65
C MET A 1 -7.40 6.09 3.23
N CYS A 2 -7.83 7.15 3.88
CA CYS A 2 -8.92 7.94 3.31
C CYS A 2 -8.48 8.69 2.03
N GLY A 3 -9.42 9.12 1.19
CA GLY A 3 -9.12 9.95 0.02
C GLY A 3 -9.71 11.34 0.20
N ILE A 4 -8.94 12.38 -0.13
CA ILE A 4 -9.42 13.77 -0.17
C ILE A 4 -9.41 14.27 -1.60
N VAL A 5 -10.46 14.98 -1.98
CA VAL A 5 -10.53 15.80 -3.20
C VAL A 5 -11.07 17.17 -2.83
N GLY A 6 -10.50 18.23 -3.43
CA GLY A 6 -11.02 19.58 -3.33
C GLY A 6 -10.97 20.28 -4.68
N TYR A 7 -11.85 21.26 -4.87
CA TYR A 7 -11.96 21.99 -6.13
C TYR A 7 -12.43 23.43 -5.90
N ILE A 8 -11.79 24.37 -6.60
CA ILE A 8 -12.16 25.78 -6.69
C ILE A 8 -12.27 26.11 -8.17
N GLY A 9 -13.44 26.55 -8.61
CA GLY A 9 -13.61 26.97 -10.00
C GLY A 9 -15.06 27.04 -10.47
N LYS A 10 -15.22 27.11 -11.80
CA LYS A 10 -16.51 27.37 -12.48
C LYS A 10 -17.23 26.13 -12.99
N GLN A 11 -16.55 24.99 -13.07
CA GLN A 11 -17.10 23.75 -13.60
C GLN A 11 -18.08 23.13 -12.60
N GLU A 12 -18.80 22.09 -13.04
CA GLU A 12 -19.73 21.33 -12.20
C GLU A 12 -18.94 20.61 -11.08
N LYS A 13 -19.06 21.10 -9.84
CA LYS A 13 -18.23 20.64 -8.72
C LYS A 13 -18.56 19.20 -8.33
N LYS A 14 -19.84 18.82 -8.29
CA LYS A 14 -20.27 17.47 -7.93
C LYS A 14 -19.56 16.43 -8.80
N GLU A 15 -19.52 16.62 -10.11
CA GLU A 15 -18.90 15.72 -11.08
C GLU A 15 -17.39 15.64 -10.85
N ILE A 16 -16.70 16.76 -10.70
CA ILE A 16 -15.25 16.78 -10.41
C ILE A 16 -14.95 16.04 -9.11
N LEU A 17 -15.69 16.34 -8.04
CA LEU A 17 -15.50 15.71 -6.74
C LEU A 17 -15.79 14.20 -6.80
N ILE A 18 -16.91 13.78 -7.38
CA ILE A 18 -17.29 12.36 -7.49
C ILE A 18 -16.28 11.60 -8.37
N ASN A 19 -15.89 12.14 -9.52
CA ASN A 19 -14.90 11.52 -10.39
C ASN A 19 -13.53 11.43 -9.71
N GLY A 20 -13.13 12.45 -8.96
CA GLY A 20 -11.93 12.41 -8.14
C GLY A 20 -12.01 11.33 -7.06
N LEU A 21 -13.16 11.18 -6.38
CA LEU A 21 -13.36 10.13 -5.39
C LEU A 21 -13.35 8.73 -6.00
N LYS A 22 -13.91 8.53 -7.20
CA LYS A 22 -13.82 7.24 -7.94
C LYS A 22 -12.37 6.83 -8.17
N GLU A 23 -11.48 7.78 -8.46
CA GLU A 23 -10.05 7.51 -8.60
C GLU A 23 -9.36 7.22 -7.25
N LEU A 24 -9.97 7.54 -6.11
CA LEU A 24 -9.45 7.28 -4.77
C LEU A 24 -10.19 6.15 -4.03
N GLU A 25 -11.22 5.54 -4.62
CA GLU A 25 -12.07 4.55 -3.93
C GLU A 25 -11.25 3.37 -3.40
N TYR A 26 -10.18 2.96 -4.09
CA TYR A 26 -9.26 1.91 -3.64
C TYR A 26 -8.55 2.21 -2.31
N ARG A 27 -8.53 3.48 -1.89
CA ARG A 27 -7.92 3.90 -0.63
C ARG A 27 -8.86 3.65 0.55
N GLY A 28 -10.17 3.82 0.36
CA GLY A 28 -11.20 3.56 1.37
C GLY A 28 -12.59 3.61 0.74
N TYR A 29 -13.49 2.73 1.20
CA TYR A 29 -14.80 2.48 0.60
C TYR A 29 -15.86 2.13 1.65
N ASP A 30 -15.64 2.49 2.92
CA ASP A 30 -16.60 2.29 4.01
C ASP A 30 -17.72 3.33 3.96
N SER A 31 -17.39 4.57 3.56
CA SER A 31 -18.34 5.66 3.34
C SER A 31 -17.71 6.79 2.54
N ALA A 32 -18.53 7.66 1.96
CA ALA A 32 -18.06 8.82 1.21
C ALA A 32 -19.01 10.02 1.36
N GLY A 33 -18.51 11.21 1.04
CA GLY A 33 -19.32 12.41 1.01
C GLY A 33 -18.68 13.58 0.27
N ILE A 34 -19.51 14.57 -0.06
CA ILE A 34 -19.12 15.84 -0.66
C ILE A 34 -19.80 17.00 0.08
N ALA A 35 -19.14 18.16 0.11
CA ALA A 35 -19.73 19.44 0.48
C ALA A 35 -19.38 20.47 -0.59
N VAL A 36 -20.39 21.24 -1.02
CA VAL A 36 -20.26 22.28 -2.04
C VAL A 36 -20.75 23.60 -1.47
N LEU A 37 -19.93 24.64 -1.60
CA LEU A 37 -20.26 26.02 -1.25
C LEU A 37 -20.39 26.85 -2.53
N LYS A 38 -21.60 27.32 -2.81
CA LYS A 38 -21.93 28.13 -3.99
C LYS A 38 -23.02 29.14 -3.62
N ASP A 39 -22.89 30.39 -4.07
CA ASP A 39 -23.88 31.45 -3.87
C ASP A 39 -24.29 31.65 -2.39
N GLY A 40 -23.35 31.40 -1.46
CA GLY A 40 -23.59 31.46 0.00
C GLY A 40 -24.29 30.22 0.59
N GLU A 41 -24.70 29.27 -0.24
CA GLU A 41 -25.32 28.01 0.17
C GLU A 41 -24.28 26.89 0.30
N LEU A 42 -24.32 26.20 1.44
CA LEU A 42 -23.42 25.10 1.77
C LEU A 42 -24.24 23.80 1.80
N THR A 43 -24.06 22.96 0.79
CA THR A 43 -24.84 21.72 0.61
C THR A 43 -23.93 20.51 0.80
N THR A 44 -24.36 19.54 1.62
CA THR A 44 -23.57 18.36 1.97
C THR A 44 -24.35 17.08 1.66
N PHE A 45 -23.66 16.11 1.04
CA PHE A 45 -24.18 14.75 0.79
C PHE A 45 -23.22 13.72 1.37
N LYS A 46 -23.75 12.71 2.06
CA LYS A 46 -22.99 11.61 2.65
C LYS A 46 -23.69 10.29 2.43
N SER A 47 -22.93 9.22 2.24
CA SER A 47 -23.46 7.87 2.04
C SER A 47 -22.52 6.82 2.62
N VAL A 48 -23.09 5.69 3.07
CA VAL A 48 -22.33 4.52 3.53
C VAL A 48 -22.05 3.59 2.34
N GLY A 49 -20.89 2.95 2.35
CA GLY A 49 -20.44 2.03 1.31
C GLY A 49 -19.79 2.73 0.12
N LYS A 50 -19.86 2.07 -1.04
CA LYS A 50 -19.18 2.45 -2.29
C LYS A 50 -19.67 3.78 -2.86
N ILE A 51 -18.83 4.41 -3.68
CA ILE A 51 -19.06 5.74 -4.28
C ILE A 51 -20.39 5.82 -5.04
N TYR A 52 -20.82 4.72 -5.69
CA TYR A 52 -22.09 4.67 -6.41
C TYR A 52 -23.30 5.05 -5.53
N ASN A 53 -23.26 4.72 -4.23
CA ASN A 53 -24.34 5.10 -3.31
C ASN A 53 -24.40 6.62 -3.08
N LEU A 54 -23.24 7.28 -3.07
CA LEU A 54 -23.16 8.74 -2.97
C LEU A 54 -23.60 9.40 -4.28
N GLU A 55 -23.14 8.87 -5.42
CA GLU A 55 -23.51 9.33 -6.76
C GLU A 55 -25.03 9.34 -6.96
N ASN A 56 -25.71 8.24 -6.60
CA ASN A 56 -27.16 8.16 -6.64
C ASN A 56 -27.83 9.20 -5.73
N LYS A 57 -27.29 9.43 -4.54
CA LYS A 57 -27.87 10.35 -3.56
C LYS A 57 -27.79 11.82 -3.99
N CYS A 58 -26.78 12.17 -4.78
CA CYS A 58 -26.62 13.52 -5.34
C CYS A 58 -26.98 13.63 -6.83
N ALA A 59 -27.70 12.66 -7.39
CA ALA A 59 -28.00 12.61 -8.84
C ALA A 59 -28.64 13.92 -9.34
N ASP A 60 -29.65 14.42 -8.61
CA ASP A 60 -30.43 15.61 -8.96
C ASP A 60 -29.80 16.94 -8.51
N PHE A 61 -28.61 16.90 -7.89
CA PHE A 61 -27.91 18.11 -7.46
C PHE A 61 -27.03 18.65 -8.60
N PHE A 62 -27.15 19.94 -8.92
CA PHE A 62 -26.34 20.61 -9.94
C PHE A 62 -25.58 21.78 -9.34
N SER A 63 -24.32 21.94 -9.72
CA SER A 63 -23.40 22.87 -9.04
C SER A 63 -22.53 23.72 -9.96
N GLU A 64 -22.87 23.88 -11.24
CA GLU A 64 -22.16 24.75 -12.20
C GLU A 64 -21.99 26.21 -11.73
N GLY A 65 -21.06 26.97 -12.30
CA GLY A 65 -20.73 28.34 -11.92
C GLY A 65 -19.59 28.40 -10.91
N PHE A 66 -19.17 29.59 -10.45
CA PHE A 66 -18.06 29.69 -9.49
C PHE A 66 -18.42 29.09 -8.12
N GLY A 67 -17.48 28.48 -7.42
CA GLY A 67 -17.66 28.02 -6.04
C GLY A 67 -16.60 27.04 -5.61
N LEU A 68 -16.80 26.45 -4.42
CA LEU A 68 -15.85 25.56 -3.76
C LEU A 68 -16.47 24.20 -3.52
N GLY A 69 -15.64 23.17 -3.51
CA GLY A 69 -16.03 21.82 -3.22
C GLY A 69 -14.96 21.07 -2.45
N ILE A 70 -15.36 20.30 -1.44
CA ILE A 70 -14.50 19.31 -0.79
C ILE A 70 -15.22 17.97 -0.73
N ALA A 71 -14.46 16.90 -0.82
CA ALA A 71 -14.97 15.55 -0.89
C ALA A 71 -14.02 14.57 -0.21
N HIS A 72 -14.60 13.47 0.25
CA HIS A 72 -13.84 12.47 0.98
C HIS A 72 -14.39 11.07 0.77
N THR A 73 -13.47 10.10 0.67
CA THR A 73 -13.78 8.68 0.83
C THR A 73 -13.06 8.13 2.06
N ARG A 74 -13.76 7.31 2.85
CA ARG A 74 -13.36 6.95 4.21
C ARG A 74 -13.02 5.47 4.34
N TRP A 75 -11.92 5.21 5.05
CA TRP A 75 -11.65 3.94 5.71
C TRP A 75 -11.74 4.20 7.23
N ALA A 76 -12.67 3.55 7.91
CA ALA A 76 -13.05 3.91 9.27
C ALA A 76 -12.03 3.41 10.30
N THR A 77 -11.27 4.31 10.91
CA THR A 77 -10.41 4.03 12.08
C THR A 77 -11.14 4.27 13.41
N HIS A 78 -11.80 5.42 13.53
CA HIS A 78 -12.61 5.79 14.71
C HIS A 78 -14.11 5.81 14.39
N GLY A 79 -14.90 5.09 15.18
CA GLY A 79 -16.36 5.04 15.01
C GLY A 79 -16.81 4.18 13.81
N LYS A 80 -18.01 3.61 13.93
CA LYS A 80 -18.55 2.69 12.91
C LYS A 80 -18.76 3.40 11.56
N PRO A 81 -18.69 2.68 10.41
CA PRO A 81 -19.12 3.19 9.11
C PRO A 81 -20.59 3.61 9.08
N THR A 82 -20.88 4.86 9.43
CA THR A 82 -22.22 5.45 9.40
C THR A 82 -22.19 6.75 8.62
N GLU A 83 -23.36 7.21 8.15
CA GLU A 83 -23.48 8.48 7.46
C GLU A 83 -23.07 9.67 8.36
N ILE A 84 -23.35 9.57 9.67
CA ILE A 84 -22.95 10.57 10.66
C ILE A 84 -21.42 10.67 10.73
N ASN A 85 -20.72 9.52 10.74
CA ASN A 85 -19.26 9.46 10.82
C ASN A 85 -18.56 9.70 9.47
N ALA A 86 -19.29 9.65 8.35
CA ALA A 86 -18.73 10.00 7.04
C ALA A 86 -18.34 11.48 6.99
N HIS A 87 -17.25 11.78 6.28
CA HIS A 87 -16.83 13.15 5.98
C HIS A 87 -17.53 13.65 4.71
N PRO A 88 -17.71 14.97 4.52
CA PRO A 88 -17.28 16.07 5.39
C PRO A 88 -18.00 16.10 6.75
N GLN A 89 -17.27 16.43 7.82
CA GLN A 89 -17.89 16.78 9.10
C GLN A 89 -18.35 18.23 9.05
N SER A 90 -19.53 18.51 9.62
CA SER A 90 -20.19 19.81 9.55
C SER A 90 -20.27 20.47 10.93
N ALA A 91 -20.11 21.79 10.95
CA ALA A 91 -20.55 22.62 12.07
C ALA A 91 -21.71 23.54 11.62
N GLU A 92 -21.82 24.77 12.14
CA GLU A 92 -22.96 25.65 11.83
C GLU A 92 -22.91 26.20 10.41
N PHE A 93 -21.73 26.61 9.94
CA PHE A 93 -21.54 27.24 8.63
C PHE A 93 -20.24 26.81 7.94
N SER A 94 -19.59 25.76 8.43
CA SER A 94 -18.32 25.25 7.93
C SER A 94 -18.32 23.72 7.78
N ASN A 95 -17.53 23.22 6.83
CA ASN A 95 -17.32 21.81 6.57
C ASN A 95 -15.84 21.48 6.49
N VAL A 96 -15.46 20.30 7.00
CA VAL A 96 -14.08 19.82 6.97
C VAL A 96 -13.99 18.38 6.45
N VAL A 97 -12.95 18.10 5.66
CA VAL A 97 -12.49 16.74 5.36
C VAL A 97 -11.09 16.55 5.91
N HIS A 98 -10.80 15.33 6.37
CA HIS A 98 -9.60 15.01 7.12
C HIS A 98 -9.12 13.59 6.80
N ASN A 99 -7.86 13.47 6.39
CA ASN A 99 -7.12 12.21 6.34
C ASN A 99 -6.11 12.21 7.48
N GLY A 100 -6.17 11.27 8.40
CA GLY A 100 -5.27 11.26 9.55
C GLY A 100 -5.95 10.85 10.84
N ILE A 101 -5.28 11.11 11.97
CA ILE A 101 -5.79 10.96 13.33
C ILE A 101 -5.41 12.20 14.13
N ILE A 102 -6.39 12.83 14.78
CA ILE A 102 -6.16 13.87 15.78
C ILE A 102 -6.03 13.21 17.16
N GLU A 103 -4.81 13.04 17.63
CA GLU A 103 -4.49 12.27 18.85
C GLU A 103 -5.09 12.90 20.12
N ASN A 104 -5.16 14.24 20.18
CA ASN A 104 -5.70 14.98 21.32
C ASN A 104 -7.17 15.36 21.18
N TYR A 105 -7.94 14.69 20.29
CA TYR A 105 -9.34 15.05 20.05
C TYR A 105 -10.21 14.98 21.31
N GLN A 106 -9.93 14.06 22.24
CA GLN A 106 -10.72 13.92 23.48
C GLN A 106 -10.57 15.13 24.41
N GLU A 107 -9.37 15.70 24.48
CA GLU A 107 -9.10 16.91 25.27
C GLU A 107 -9.86 18.09 24.68
N ILE A 108 -9.72 18.31 23.37
CA ILE A 108 -10.38 19.37 22.61
C ILE A 108 -11.90 19.24 22.72
N LYS A 109 -12.44 18.03 22.53
CA LYS A 109 -13.87 17.74 22.62
C LYS A 109 -14.44 18.12 23.97
N LYS A 110 -13.80 17.70 25.07
CA LYS A 110 -14.23 18.03 26.44
C LYS A 110 -14.26 19.54 26.68
N ASP A 111 -13.27 20.27 26.17
CA ASP A 111 -13.22 21.72 26.35
C ASP A 111 -14.27 22.46 25.51
N LEU A 112 -14.58 21.97 24.31
CA LEU A 112 -15.67 22.50 23.50
C LEU A 112 -17.06 22.17 24.11
N GLU A 113 -17.24 20.97 24.66
CA GLU A 113 -18.47 20.59 25.37
C GLU A 113 -18.73 21.49 26.59
N LYS A 114 -17.70 21.85 27.36
CA LYS A 114 -17.82 22.83 28.47
C LYS A 114 -18.25 24.21 27.99
N LYS A 115 -17.94 24.56 26.74
CA LYS A 115 -18.35 25.81 26.09
C LYS A 115 -19.73 25.71 25.42
N GLY A 116 -20.43 24.59 25.57
CA GLY A 116 -21.79 24.38 25.08
C GLY A 116 -21.88 23.79 23.66
N HIS A 117 -20.76 23.37 23.06
CA HIS A 117 -20.80 22.69 21.77
C HIS A 117 -21.38 21.28 21.90
N GLN A 118 -22.18 20.87 20.91
CA GLN A 118 -22.70 19.51 20.80
C GLN A 118 -21.99 18.76 19.68
N PHE A 119 -21.64 17.50 19.93
CA PHE A 119 -21.00 16.62 18.97
C PHE A 119 -21.98 15.54 18.51
N LEU A 120 -22.08 15.36 17.20
CA LEU A 120 -22.99 14.37 16.60
C LEU A 120 -22.26 13.07 16.25
N SER A 121 -20.99 13.17 15.85
CA SER A 121 -20.18 12.05 15.39
C SER A 121 -19.32 11.46 16.50
N GLN A 122 -18.81 10.26 16.23
CA GLN A 122 -17.81 9.57 17.03
C GLN A 122 -16.39 9.78 16.47
N THR A 123 -16.24 10.70 15.51
CA THR A 123 -14.98 10.93 14.82
C THR A 123 -14.15 11.97 15.55
N ASP A 124 -12.84 11.78 15.52
CA ASP A 124 -11.84 12.77 15.89
C ASP A 124 -11.95 14.03 15.01
N THR A 125 -12.34 13.88 13.74
CA THR A 125 -12.46 14.97 12.75
C THR A 125 -13.44 16.09 13.14
N GLU A 126 -14.57 15.79 13.79
CA GLU A 126 -15.58 16.82 14.08
C GLU A 126 -15.03 17.94 15.00
N VAL A 127 -14.05 17.63 15.85
CA VAL A 127 -13.41 18.64 16.72
C VAL A 127 -12.74 19.73 15.91
N ILE A 128 -12.24 19.45 14.70
CA ILE A 128 -11.52 20.41 13.85
C ILE A 128 -12.46 21.56 13.44
N VAL A 129 -13.64 21.21 12.90
CA VAL A 129 -14.59 22.21 12.39
C VAL A 129 -15.26 22.99 13.51
N ARG A 130 -15.56 22.34 14.64
CA ARG A 130 -16.11 22.99 15.84
C ARG A 130 -15.10 23.96 16.46
N LEU A 131 -13.83 23.55 16.55
CA LEU A 131 -12.76 24.37 17.08
C LEU A 131 -12.47 25.60 16.19
N PHE A 132 -12.56 25.43 14.87
CA PHE A 132 -12.47 26.54 13.91
C PHE A 132 -13.55 27.59 14.14
N GLU A 133 -14.82 27.19 14.20
CA GLU A 133 -15.92 28.15 14.42
C GLU A 133 -15.83 28.80 15.80
N GLU A 134 -15.38 28.06 16.83
CA GLU A 134 -15.12 28.62 18.15
C GLU A 134 -14.03 29.71 18.13
N HIS A 135 -12.89 29.45 17.48
CA HIS A 135 -11.83 30.46 17.34
C HIS A 135 -12.23 31.65 16.46
N LEU A 136 -13.20 31.46 15.55
CA LEU A 136 -13.69 32.52 14.70
C LEU A 136 -14.45 33.59 15.48
N LYS A 137 -15.19 33.20 16.53
CA LYS A 137 -15.89 34.14 17.44
C LYS A 137 -14.93 35.18 18.02
N ASP A 138 -13.73 34.75 18.40
CA ASP A 138 -12.71 35.62 19.01
C ASP A 138 -11.91 36.39 17.96
N THR A 139 -11.48 35.73 16.88
CA THR A 139 -10.54 36.31 15.92
C THR A 139 -11.18 37.21 14.89
N LYS A 140 -12.47 36.99 14.57
CA LYS A 140 -13.22 37.65 13.48
C LYS A 140 -12.47 37.63 12.14
N ASN A 141 -11.59 36.65 11.95
CA ASN A 141 -10.78 36.49 10.74
C ASN A 141 -10.63 34.98 10.48
N PRO A 142 -11.24 34.46 9.40
CA PRO A 142 -11.23 33.02 9.10
C PRO A 142 -9.83 32.40 9.07
N PHE A 143 -8.86 33.08 8.47
CA PHE A 143 -7.51 32.53 8.39
C PHE A 143 -6.82 32.47 9.76
N LYS A 144 -6.95 33.52 10.59
CA LYS A 144 -6.42 33.49 11.96
C LYS A 144 -7.11 32.44 12.83
N ALA A 145 -8.41 32.21 12.65
CA ALA A 145 -9.14 31.14 13.33
C ALA A 145 -8.55 29.78 12.94
N PHE A 146 -8.36 29.54 11.64
CA PHE A 146 -7.75 28.31 11.13
C PHE A 146 -6.33 28.10 11.65
N GLN A 147 -5.49 29.14 11.68
CA GLN A 147 -4.14 29.06 12.26
C GLN A 147 -4.16 28.60 13.73
N LYS A 148 -5.08 29.15 14.55
CA LYS A 148 -5.26 28.74 15.95
C LYS A 148 -5.77 27.31 16.08
N THR A 149 -6.70 26.90 15.21
CA THR A 149 -7.20 25.52 15.16
C THR A 149 -6.04 24.56 14.93
N ILE A 150 -5.26 24.76 13.86
CA ILE A 150 -4.15 23.87 13.49
C ILE A 150 -3.09 23.83 14.59
N ALA A 151 -2.75 24.97 15.22
CA ALA A 151 -1.79 25.02 16.32
C ALA A 151 -2.23 24.21 17.57
N SER A 152 -3.53 23.91 17.70
CA SER A 152 -4.08 23.15 18.83
C SER A 152 -4.16 21.63 18.55
N LEU A 153 -3.97 21.20 17.30
CA LEU A 153 -4.07 19.79 16.92
C LEU A 153 -2.74 19.06 17.15
N LYS A 154 -2.82 17.81 17.61
CA LYS A 154 -1.70 16.87 17.67
C LYS A 154 -2.02 15.63 16.82
N GLY A 155 -1.00 15.07 16.20
CA GLY A 155 -1.10 13.90 15.34
C GLY A 155 -0.78 14.18 13.88
N ALA A 156 -1.17 13.26 13.01
CA ALA A 156 -1.00 13.35 11.57
C ALA A 156 -2.32 13.67 10.89
N TYR A 157 -2.35 14.65 10.00
CA TYR A 157 -3.55 15.11 9.29
C TYR A 157 -3.23 15.73 7.92
N ALA A 158 -4.14 15.56 6.98
CA ALA A 158 -4.33 16.41 5.82
C ALA A 158 -5.77 16.93 5.87
N ILE A 159 -5.94 18.24 5.89
CA ILE A 159 -7.21 18.91 6.16
C ILE A 159 -7.55 19.80 4.98
N LEU A 160 -8.81 19.75 4.52
CA LEU A 160 -9.43 20.83 3.76
C LEU A 160 -10.67 21.32 4.49
N LEU A 161 -10.82 22.64 4.62
CA LEU A 161 -11.96 23.28 5.27
C LEU A 161 -12.55 24.37 4.38
N ILE A 162 -13.87 24.38 4.28
CA ILE A 162 -14.66 25.45 3.62
C ILE A 162 -15.63 26.06 4.63
N SER A 163 -15.93 27.35 4.47
CA SER A 163 -16.81 28.09 5.38
C SER A 163 -17.54 29.20 4.66
N LYS A 164 -18.81 29.45 5.04
CA LYS A 164 -19.59 30.59 4.51
C LYS A 164 -18.95 31.95 4.80
N GLU A 165 -18.13 32.04 5.83
CA GLU A 165 -17.38 33.25 6.22
C GLU A 165 -16.19 33.55 5.29
N SER A 166 -15.84 32.61 4.41
CA SER A 166 -14.85 32.82 3.34
C SER A 166 -15.24 32.03 2.09
N PRO A 167 -16.25 32.48 1.33
CA PRO A 167 -16.90 31.71 0.27
C PRO A 167 -16.04 31.49 -0.99
N ASP A 168 -14.85 32.10 -1.03
CA ASP A 168 -13.89 32.08 -2.13
C ASP A 168 -12.62 31.25 -1.83
N LYS A 169 -12.49 30.67 -0.63
CA LYS A 169 -11.25 30.03 -0.17
C LYS A 169 -11.46 28.63 0.40
N ILE A 170 -10.54 27.73 0.02
CA ILE A 170 -10.34 26.45 0.72
C ILE A 170 -9.12 26.59 1.62
N PHE A 171 -9.30 26.42 2.94
CA PHE A 171 -8.21 26.34 3.90
C PHE A 171 -7.61 24.94 3.87
N TYR A 172 -6.28 24.84 3.96
CA TYR A 172 -5.57 23.57 3.95
C TYR A 172 -4.48 23.51 5.01
N ALA A 173 -4.26 22.32 5.56
CA ALA A 173 -3.12 22.04 6.42
C ALA A 173 -2.64 20.59 6.25
N LYS A 174 -1.33 20.38 6.37
CA LYS A 174 -0.67 19.06 6.26
C LYS A 174 0.31 18.83 7.42
N SER A 175 0.24 17.64 8.00
CA SER A 175 1.20 17.06 8.93
C SER A 175 1.14 15.53 8.76
N GLY A 176 2.18 14.89 8.23
CA GLY A 176 2.23 13.43 8.05
C GLY A 176 1.40 12.88 6.87
N SER A 177 0.12 13.22 6.75
CA SER A 177 -0.73 12.70 5.66
C SER A 177 -0.55 13.46 4.34
N PRO A 178 -0.51 12.79 3.17
CA PRO A 178 -0.22 13.45 1.88
C PRO A 178 -1.36 14.38 1.43
N LEU A 179 -0.97 15.54 0.89
CA LEU A 179 -1.87 16.53 0.29
C LEU A 179 -1.15 17.24 -0.86
N ILE A 180 -1.82 17.36 -1.99
CA ILE A 180 -1.30 17.90 -3.24
C ILE A 180 -2.25 19.00 -3.70
N ILE A 181 -1.69 20.13 -4.15
CA ILE A 181 -2.45 21.20 -4.79
C ILE A 181 -2.14 21.17 -6.28
N GLY A 182 -3.16 21.15 -7.14
CA GLY A 182 -3.04 21.12 -8.59
C GLY A 182 -3.58 22.40 -9.24
N LYS A 183 -2.99 22.80 -10.35
CA LYS A 183 -3.42 23.94 -11.18
C LYS A 183 -3.94 23.46 -12.53
N GLY A 184 -5.21 23.75 -12.79
CA GLY A 184 -5.79 23.70 -14.13
C GLY A 184 -5.71 25.06 -14.82
N LYS A 185 -6.53 25.26 -15.86
CA LYS A 185 -6.56 26.51 -16.63
C LYS A 185 -6.97 27.72 -15.77
N GLU A 186 -8.18 27.69 -15.22
CA GLU A 186 -8.71 28.72 -14.31
C GLU A 186 -9.05 28.14 -12.92
N ASP A 187 -8.69 26.88 -12.69
CA ASP A 187 -9.17 26.09 -11.57
C ASP A 187 -8.03 25.68 -10.64
N VAL A 188 -8.36 25.49 -9.35
CA VAL A 188 -7.45 24.91 -8.35
C VAL A 188 -8.04 23.62 -7.82
N PHE A 189 -7.22 22.59 -7.74
CA PHE A 189 -7.59 21.26 -7.31
C PHE A 189 -6.78 20.87 -6.08
N PHE A 190 -7.35 20.00 -5.25
CA PHE A 190 -6.67 19.36 -4.14
C PHE A 190 -6.87 17.86 -4.21
N ALA A 191 -5.84 17.09 -3.89
CA ALA A 191 -5.99 15.64 -3.78
C ALA A 191 -4.98 15.03 -2.81
N SER A 192 -5.32 13.87 -2.26
CA SER A 192 -4.39 13.05 -1.47
C SER A 192 -3.49 12.15 -2.33
N SER A 193 -3.61 12.20 -3.66
CA SER A 193 -2.73 11.53 -4.64
C SER A 193 -2.86 12.16 -6.02
N ASP A 194 -1.99 11.79 -6.95
CA ASP A 194 -2.02 12.34 -8.32
C ASP A 194 -3.24 11.93 -9.15
N ALA A 195 -3.78 10.72 -8.93
CA ALA A 195 -4.79 10.12 -9.82
C ALA A 195 -6.04 10.99 -10.09
N PRO A 196 -6.65 11.66 -9.08
CA PRO A 196 -7.76 12.60 -9.29
C PRO A 196 -7.41 13.84 -10.09
N LEU A 197 -6.14 14.21 -10.15
CA LEU A 197 -5.66 15.44 -10.80
C LEU A 197 -5.33 15.22 -12.28
N ILE A 198 -5.06 13.97 -12.69
CA ILE A 198 -4.69 13.63 -14.06
C ILE A 198 -5.84 13.94 -15.01
N GLY A 199 -5.57 14.79 -16.01
CA GLY A 199 -6.55 15.28 -16.99
C GLY A 199 -7.23 16.59 -16.59
N TYR A 200 -7.08 17.02 -15.33
CA TYR A 200 -7.64 18.28 -14.81
C TYR A 200 -6.57 19.34 -14.52
N ALA A 201 -5.40 18.92 -14.02
CA ALA A 201 -4.29 19.81 -13.68
C ALA A 201 -3.07 19.57 -14.60
N ASP A 202 -2.36 20.66 -14.92
CA ASP A 202 -1.10 20.64 -15.68
C ASP A 202 0.12 20.64 -14.75
N LYS A 203 0.00 21.30 -13.60
CA LYS A 203 1.05 21.43 -12.59
C LYS A 203 0.54 21.07 -11.22
N VAL A 204 1.42 20.55 -10.38
CA VAL A 204 1.13 20.18 -8.99
C VAL A 204 2.22 20.65 -8.04
N VAL A 205 1.82 20.92 -6.80
CA VAL A 205 2.71 21.18 -5.66
C VAL A 205 2.40 20.12 -4.59
N TYR A 206 3.40 19.32 -4.26
CA TYR A 206 3.34 18.37 -3.16
C TYR A 206 3.66 19.11 -1.87
N LEU A 207 2.69 19.22 -0.96
CA LEU A 207 2.88 19.98 0.27
C LEU A 207 3.86 19.27 1.21
N GLU A 208 4.71 20.05 1.87
CA GLU A 208 5.60 19.57 2.93
C GLU A 208 4.87 19.49 4.28
N ASP A 209 5.44 18.74 5.22
CA ASP A 209 4.89 18.66 6.58
C ASP A 209 4.99 20.02 7.28
N GLY A 210 3.91 20.42 7.95
CA GLY A 210 3.75 21.75 8.54
C GLY A 210 3.17 22.79 7.58
N ALA A 211 2.99 22.47 6.29
CA ALA A 211 2.37 23.39 5.34
C ALA A 211 0.92 23.71 5.74
N MET A 212 0.59 24.99 5.80
CA MET A 212 -0.74 25.49 6.17
C MET A 212 -1.04 26.81 5.47
N GLY A 213 -2.24 26.97 4.96
CA GLY A 213 -2.64 28.15 4.20
C GLY A 213 -4.09 28.11 3.74
N TYR A 214 -4.40 28.93 2.74
CA TYR A 214 -5.63 28.85 1.98
C TYR A 214 -5.31 29.01 0.50
N MET A 215 -6.16 28.47 -0.37
CA MET A 215 -6.14 28.83 -1.80
C MET A 215 -7.45 29.49 -2.21
N ASP A 216 -7.33 30.42 -3.15
CA ASP A 216 -8.39 30.91 -4.02
C ASP A 216 -8.06 30.56 -5.48
N ALA A 217 -8.87 31.01 -6.45
CA ALA A 217 -8.67 30.70 -7.88
C ALA A 217 -7.35 31.24 -8.47
N HIS A 218 -6.73 32.23 -7.81
CA HIS A 218 -5.58 32.99 -8.30
C HIS A 218 -4.31 32.74 -7.49
N SER A 219 -4.41 32.13 -6.31
CA SER A 219 -3.28 32.02 -5.37
C SER A 219 -2.28 30.91 -5.69
N PHE A 220 -2.56 30.00 -6.64
CA PHE A 220 -1.68 28.86 -6.92
C PHE A 220 -0.26 29.30 -7.28
N ASP A 221 -0.11 30.37 -8.07
CA ASP A 221 1.19 30.84 -8.54
C ASP A 221 2.08 31.41 -7.42
N LEU A 222 1.54 31.56 -6.20
CA LEU A 222 2.29 31.92 -5.00
C LEU A 222 3.00 30.72 -4.35
N LEU A 223 2.64 29.50 -4.74
CA LEU A 223 3.27 28.28 -4.25
C LEU A 223 4.64 28.07 -4.91
N GLN A 224 5.60 27.63 -4.11
CA GLN A 224 6.93 27.24 -4.61
C GLN A 224 6.93 25.77 -5.06
N ASN A 225 7.95 25.39 -5.84
CA ASN A 225 8.23 23.99 -6.23
C ASN A 225 7.14 23.30 -7.08
N ALA A 226 6.44 24.04 -7.94
CA ALA A 226 5.48 23.45 -8.86
C ALA A 226 6.16 22.51 -9.89
N LYS A 227 5.65 21.29 -10.01
CA LYS A 227 6.12 20.24 -10.93
C LYS A 227 5.06 19.93 -11.99
N PRO A 228 5.44 19.51 -13.21
CA PRO A 228 4.48 19.04 -14.21
C PRO A 228 3.84 17.73 -13.76
N LEU A 229 2.53 17.58 -14.01
CA LEU A 229 1.79 16.34 -13.73
C LEU A 229 1.84 15.39 -14.93
N ALA A 230 1.94 14.08 -14.66
CA ALA A 230 1.87 13.06 -15.70
C ALA A 230 0.49 13.05 -16.40
N LYS A 231 0.47 12.93 -17.74
CA LYS A 231 -0.75 13.09 -18.54
C LYS A 231 -1.57 11.81 -18.77
N ASN A 232 -1.00 10.62 -18.54
CA ASN A 232 -1.64 9.36 -18.95
C ASN A 232 -2.19 8.55 -17.78
N LYS A 233 -3.49 8.24 -17.84
CA LYS A 233 -4.19 7.28 -16.96
C LYS A 233 -4.07 5.82 -17.41
N ALA A 234 -3.30 5.51 -18.46
CA ALA A 234 -3.31 4.19 -19.12
C ALA A 234 -3.10 3.01 -18.13
N TYR A 235 -2.23 3.19 -17.15
CA TYR A 235 -1.93 2.16 -16.13
C TYR A 235 -3.06 1.93 -15.10
N ALA A 236 -4.16 2.69 -15.16
CA ALA A 236 -5.21 2.71 -14.14
C ALA A 236 -6.52 2.01 -14.56
N GLN A 237 -6.59 1.40 -15.76
CA GLN A 237 -7.77 0.69 -16.27
C GLN A 237 -7.62 -0.84 -16.22
N LYS A 238 -8.74 -1.59 -16.24
CA LYS A 238 -8.73 -3.07 -16.19
C LYS A 238 -8.34 -3.74 -17.51
N GLU A 239 -8.34 -3.05 -18.65
CA GLU A 239 -7.87 -3.57 -19.96
C GLU A 239 -8.45 -4.95 -20.35
N GLY A 240 -9.73 -5.20 -20.06
CA GLY A 240 -10.40 -6.46 -20.39
C GLY A 240 -10.25 -7.58 -19.35
N PHE A 241 -9.46 -7.38 -18.30
CA PHE A 241 -9.44 -8.27 -17.13
C PHE A 241 -10.68 -8.07 -16.24
N ARG A 242 -11.06 -9.10 -15.48
CA ARG A 242 -12.23 -9.04 -14.57
C ARG A 242 -11.95 -8.13 -13.37
N TYR A 243 -10.74 -8.21 -12.86
CA TYR A 243 -10.28 -7.55 -11.65
C TYR A 243 -8.92 -6.86 -11.87
N PHE A 244 -8.65 -5.79 -11.11
CA PHE A 244 -7.32 -5.17 -11.10
C PHE A 244 -6.27 -6.16 -10.59
N MET A 245 -6.56 -6.90 -9.52
CA MET A 245 -5.63 -7.93 -9.01
C MET A 245 -5.28 -8.97 -10.10
N GLU A 246 -6.26 -9.39 -10.90
CA GLU A 246 -6.01 -10.31 -12.02
C GLU A 246 -5.08 -9.69 -13.07
N LYS A 247 -5.37 -8.46 -13.52
CA LYS A 247 -4.50 -7.72 -14.44
C LYS A 247 -3.08 -7.63 -13.89
N GLU A 248 -2.94 -7.24 -12.63
CA GLU A 248 -1.65 -7.00 -11.97
C GLU A 248 -0.81 -8.27 -11.83
N ILE A 249 -1.43 -9.44 -11.68
CA ILE A 249 -0.73 -10.74 -11.74
C ILE A 249 -0.19 -11.00 -13.15
N TYR A 250 -0.99 -10.75 -14.19
CA TYR A 250 -0.58 -10.92 -15.59
C TYR A 250 0.51 -9.95 -16.03
N GLU A 251 0.57 -8.75 -15.44
CA GLU A 251 1.56 -7.73 -15.77
C GLU A 251 2.97 -8.04 -15.25
N GLN A 252 3.12 -8.94 -14.28
CA GLN A 252 4.38 -9.14 -13.55
C GLN A 252 5.58 -9.42 -14.45
N HIS A 253 5.40 -10.20 -15.51
CA HIS A 253 6.49 -10.48 -16.46
C HIS A 253 7.08 -9.19 -17.04
N LYS A 254 6.22 -8.32 -17.57
CA LYS A 254 6.62 -7.06 -18.19
C LYS A 254 7.19 -6.11 -17.14
N VAL A 255 6.53 -6.00 -16.00
CA VAL A 255 6.91 -5.10 -14.91
C VAL A 255 8.26 -5.50 -14.29
N LEU A 256 8.56 -6.79 -14.17
CA LEU A 256 9.88 -7.25 -13.72
C LEU A 256 10.98 -6.93 -14.72
N LEU A 257 10.71 -7.01 -16.03
CA LEU A 257 11.66 -6.55 -17.04
C LEU A 257 11.93 -5.05 -16.88
N GLU A 258 10.90 -4.22 -16.73
CA GLU A 258 11.04 -2.77 -16.46
C GLU A 258 11.81 -2.47 -15.16
N THR A 259 11.61 -3.30 -14.13
CA THR A 259 12.34 -3.22 -12.86
C THR A 259 13.83 -3.49 -13.02
N MET A 260 14.20 -4.43 -13.91
CA MET A 260 15.58 -4.81 -14.20
C MET A 260 16.28 -3.88 -15.20
N MET A 261 15.52 -3.20 -16.05
CA MET A 261 16.08 -2.25 -17.03
C MET A 261 16.97 -1.22 -16.35
N GLY A 262 18.19 -1.06 -16.88
CA GLY A 262 19.22 -0.16 -16.33
C GLY A 262 19.97 -0.71 -15.10
N ARG A 263 19.51 -1.83 -14.52
CA ARG A 263 20.10 -2.45 -13.32
C ARG A 263 20.79 -3.78 -13.59
N VAL A 264 20.32 -4.51 -14.60
CA VAL A 264 20.80 -5.84 -14.94
C VAL A 264 21.18 -5.83 -16.42
N SER A 265 22.45 -6.08 -16.73
CA SER A 265 22.96 -6.18 -18.10
C SER A 265 24.05 -7.24 -18.19
N GLU A 266 24.52 -7.58 -19.39
CA GLU A 266 25.65 -8.50 -19.56
C GLU A 266 26.95 -8.01 -18.90
N GLU A 267 27.06 -6.70 -18.67
CA GLU A 267 28.23 -6.05 -18.06
C GLU A 267 28.24 -6.19 -16.53
N GLY A 268 27.07 -6.38 -15.91
CA GLY A 268 26.96 -6.57 -14.46
C GLY A 268 25.64 -6.06 -13.88
N ILE A 269 25.70 -5.75 -12.58
CA ILE A 269 24.57 -5.19 -11.83
C ILE A 269 24.88 -3.75 -11.41
N PHE A 270 23.89 -2.89 -11.58
CA PHE A 270 23.95 -1.46 -11.31
C PHE A 270 22.76 -1.01 -10.47
N LEU A 271 23.00 -0.06 -9.57
CA LEU A 271 21.95 0.59 -8.79
C LEU A 271 21.89 2.07 -9.20
N GLU A 272 20.89 2.41 -9.99
CA GLU A 272 20.63 3.80 -10.36
C GLU A 272 20.33 4.63 -9.10
N SER A 273 20.79 5.88 -9.08
CA SER A 273 20.53 6.84 -7.98
C SER A 273 21.14 6.51 -6.62
N ILE A 274 22.08 5.57 -6.55
CA ILE A 274 22.88 5.28 -5.35
C ILE A 274 24.35 5.56 -5.65
N ALA A 275 25.01 6.33 -4.77
CA ALA A 275 26.44 6.60 -4.91
C ALA A 275 27.27 5.31 -4.73
N PRO A 276 28.39 5.12 -5.47
CA PRO A 276 29.19 3.89 -5.37
C PRO A 276 29.71 3.58 -3.96
N ASP A 277 30.01 4.62 -3.18
CA ASP A 277 30.48 4.57 -1.78
C ASP A 277 29.34 4.46 -0.76
N PHE A 278 28.07 4.43 -1.20
CA PHE A 278 26.92 4.43 -0.31
C PHE A 278 26.93 3.23 0.66
N PHE A 279 27.44 2.08 0.24
CA PHE A 279 27.47 0.87 1.07
C PHE A 279 28.81 0.63 1.79
N GLU A 280 29.74 1.57 1.70
CA GLU A 280 31.05 1.45 2.34
C GLU A 280 30.91 1.49 3.86
N GLY A 281 31.58 0.58 4.57
CA GLY A 281 31.50 0.47 6.03
C GLY A 281 30.22 -0.16 6.58
N ILE A 282 29.30 -0.64 5.74
CA ILE A 282 28.11 -1.36 6.19
C ILE A 282 28.49 -2.79 6.62
N GLU A 283 28.14 -3.19 7.84
CA GLU A 283 28.43 -4.52 8.40
C GLU A 283 27.16 -5.34 8.64
N THR A 284 26.06 -4.67 8.93
CA THR A 284 24.76 -5.29 9.22
C THR A 284 23.65 -4.57 8.47
N ILE A 285 22.56 -5.30 8.21
CA ILE A 285 21.35 -4.76 7.59
C ILE A 285 20.14 -5.05 8.48
N THR A 286 19.33 -4.03 8.69
CA THR A 286 17.99 -4.17 9.27
C THR A 286 16.96 -3.77 8.24
N ILE A 287 16.07 -4.70 7.89
CA ILE A 287 14.96 -4.46 6.98
C ILE A 287 13.68 -4.27 7.79
N CYS A 288 12.97 -3.17 7.56
CA CYS A 288 11.76 -2.80 8.28
C CYS A 288 10.59 -2.57 7.31
N ALA A 289 9.47 -3.27 7.53
CA ALA A 289 8.27 -3.17 6.70
C ALA A 289 7.03 -3.74 7.40
N CYS A 290 5.88 -3.69 6.71
CA CYS A 290 4.60 -4.27 7.16
C CYS A 290 4.02 -5.21 6.09
N GLY A 291 3.26 -6.22 6.53
CA GLY A 291 2.47 -7.11 5.66
C GLY A 291 3.29 -7.78 4.55
N THR A 292 2.78 -7.78 3.31
CA THR A 292 3.46 -8.35 2.14
C THR A 292 4.89 -7.82 1.94
N SER A 293 5.16 -6.54 2.22
CA SER A 293 6.53 -5.99 2.11
C SER A 293 7.48 -6.51 3.19
N TYR A 294 6.96 -6.86 4.38
CA TYR A 294 7.73 -7.57 5.41
C TYR A 294 8.15 -8.96 4.93
N TYR A 295 7.27 -9.70 4.26
CA TYR A 295 7.63 -11.00 3.66
C TYR A 295 8.65 -10.88 2.53
N ALA A 296 8.62 -9.79 1.74
CA ALA A 296 9.68 -9.53 0.77
C ALA A 296 11.04 -9.31 1.46
N GLY A 297 11.04 -8.59 2.60
CA GLY A 297 12.21 -8.45 3.47
C GLY A 297 12.70 -9.78 4.04
N MET A 298 11.79 -10.65 4.47
CA MET A 298 12.14 -12.00 4.92
C MET A 298 12.80 -12.83 3.81
N SER A 299 12.29 -12.77 2.57
CA SER A 299 12.95 -13.40 1.42
C SER A 299 14.34 -12.82 1.19
N ALA A 300 14.47 -11.49 1.28
CA ALA A 300 15.74 -10.79 1.08
C ALA A 300 16.80 -11.16 2.12
N LYS A 301 16.41 -11.45 3.37
CA LYS A 301 17.34 -11.94 4.39
C LYS A 301 18.12 -13.17 3.91
N TYR A 302 17.43 -14.16 3.35
CA TYR A 302 18.08 -15.35 2.79
C TYR A 302 19.06 -14.98 1.68
N LEU A 303 18.68 -14.07 0.77
CA LEU A 303 19.51 -13.66 -0.37
C LEU A 303 20.74 -12.85 0.07
N LEU A 304 20.57 -11.87 0.96
CA LEU A 304 21.64 -11.02 1.48
C LEU A 304 22.67 -11.83 2.28
N GLU A 305 22.22 -12.73 3.15
CA GLU A 305 23.13 -13.60 3.90
C GLU A 305 23.79 -14.64 3.00
N ARG A 306 23.07 -15.17 2.00
CA ARG A 306 23.62 -16.18 1.07
C ARG A 306 24.68 -15.59 0.16
N PHE A 307 24.39 -14.47 -0.50
CA PHE A 307 25.26 -13.87 -1.52
C PHE A 307 26.24 -12.86 -0.95
N ALA A 308 25.75 -11.86 -0.21
CA ALA A 308 26.57 -10.74 0.25
C ALA A 308 27.29 -11.02 1.58
N LYS A 309 26.94 -12.12 2.26
CA LYS A 309 27.46 -12.49 3.59
C LYS A 309 27.29 -11.37 4.62
N VAL A 310 26.17 -10.64 4.53
CA VAL A 310 25.83 -9.54 5.45
C VAL A 310 24.75 -10.02 6.42
N ARG A 311 25.04 -9.95 7.72
CA ARG A 311 24.07 -10.30 8.76
C ARG A 311 22.83 -9.43 8.60
N THR A 312 21.68 -10.07 8.43
CA THR A 312 20.44 -9.38 8.12
C THR A 312 19.34 -9.75 9.11
N GLN A 313 18.68 -8.74 9.66
CA GLN A 313 17.45 -8.91 10.43
C GLN A 313 16.28 -8.25 9.73
N VAL A 314 15.08 -8.78 9.97
CA VAL A 314 13.84 -8.26 9.40
C VAL A 314 12.89 -8.04 10.57
N VAL A 315 12.33 -6.83 10.65
CA VAL A 315 11.49 -6.40 11.76
C VAL A 315 10.16 -5.86 11.24
N ILE A 316 9.11 -6.09 12.01
CA ILE A 316 7.80 -5.50 11.76
C ILE A 316 7.84 -4.05 12.25
N ALA A 317 7.45 -3.09 11.40
CA ALA A 317 7.64 -1.68 11.69
C ALA A 317 6.91 -1.19 12.94
N SER A 318 5.68 -1.67 13.16
CA SER A 318 4.87 -1.32 14.33
C SER A 318 5.56 -1.73 15.64
N GLU A 319 6.17 -2.92 15.68
CA GLU A 319 6.90 -3.41 16.85
C GLU A 319 8.22 -2.64 17.05
N PHE A 320 8.97 -2.43 15.96
CA PHE A 320 10.29 -1.79 16.03
C PHE A 320 10.22 -0.37 16.60
N ARG A 321 9.19 0.41 16.23
CA ARG A 321 8.99 1.80 16.68
C ARG A 321 8.92 1.91 18.21
N TYR A 322 8.40 0.88 18.89
CA TYR A 322 8.16 0.89 20.34
C TYR A 322 9.15 0.03 21.14
N ALA A 323 9.97 -0.78 20.49
CA ALA A 323 10.82 -1.79 21.13
C ALA A 323 12.11 -1.25 21.80
N GLN A 324 12.40 0.05 21.73
CA GLN A 324 13.70 0.63 22.12
C GLN A 324 14.90 -0.16 21.51
N PRO A 325 14.95 -0.31 20.18
CA PRO A 325 15.89 -1.21 19.52
C PRO A 325 17.35 -0.78 19.70
N VAL A 326 18.25 -1.76 19.80
CA VAL A 326 19.69 -1.53 19.77
C VAL A 326 20.12 -1.28 18.32
N MET A 327 20.71 -0.11 18.07
CA MET A 327 21.20 0.31 16.75
C MET A 327 22.72 0.47 16.78
N GLY A 328 23.40 -0.13 15.80
CA GLY A 328 24.86 -0.15 15.73
C GLY A 328 25.45 0.87 14.75
N LYS A 329 26.70 1.30 15.00
CA LYS A 329 27.49 1.97 13.95
C LYS A 329 27.78 0.96 12.83
N GLY A 330 27.69 1.37 11.57
CA GLY A 330 27.86 0.49 10.41
C GLY A 330 26.61 -0.31 10.04
N GLU A 331 25.45 0.00 10.62
CA GLU A 331 24.18 -0.61 10.26
C GLU A 331 23.47 0.18 9.14
N LEU A 332 23.02 -0.54 8.10
CA LEU A 332 22.13 0.00 7.08
C LEU A 332 20.68 -0.33 7.44
N PHE A 333 19.84 0.70 7.54
CA PHE A 333 18.42 0.55 7.79
C PHE A 333 17.64 0.66 6.47
N ILE A 334 17.06 -0.46 6.02
CA ILE A 334 16.29 -0.53 4.78
C ILE A 334 14.79 -0.53 5.12
N VAL A 335 14.02 0.36 4.51
CA VAL A 335 12.56 0.32 4.57
C VAL A 335 11.97 -0.13 3.24
N ILE A 336 10.94 -0.98 3.30
CA ILE A 336 10.22 -1.45 2.10
C ILE A 336 8.77 -0.99 2.22
N SER A 337 8.29 -0.24 1.22
CA SER A 337 6.88 0.17 1.15
C SER A 337 6.45 0.37 -0.29
N GLN A 338 5.36 -0.28 -0.71
CA GLN A 338 4.76 -0.03 -2.02
C GLN A 338 4.32 1.43 -2.14
N SER A 339 3.55 1.94 -1.16
CA SER A 339 2.97 3.28 -1.25
C SER A 339 3.94 4.39 -0.87
N GLY A 340 4.94 4.09 -0.03
CA GLY A 340 5.82 5.08 0.56
C GLY A 340 5.16 5.97 1.62
N GLU A 341 3.92 5.64 2.03
CA GLU A 341 3.12 6.41 2.99
C GLU A 341 2.68 5.56 4.20
N THR A 342 3.21 4.33 4.34
CA THR A 342 2.87 3.45 5.47
C THR A 342 3.36 4.07 6.78
N ALA A 343 2.45 4.39 7.70
CA ALA A 343 2.74 5.20 8.88
C ALA A 343 3.82 4.57 9.77
N ASP A 344 3.64 3.31 10.16
CA ASP A 344 4.62 2.60 11.01
C ASP A 344 6.02 2.57 10.38
N THR A 345 6.09 2.29 9.07
CA THR A 345 7.36 2.23 8.33
C THR A 345 8.03 3.61 8.24
N LEU A 346 7.26 4.67 8.01
CA LEU A 346 7.77 6.04 7.96
C LEU A 346 8.31 6.48 9.33
N GLU A 347 7.62 6.13 10.41
CA GLU A 347 8.04 6.50 11.75
C GLU A 347 9.27 5.67 12.21
N ALA A 348 9.34 4.39 11.84
CA ALA A 348 10.54 3.59 12.04
C ALA A 348 11.75 4.15 11.28
N LEU A 349 11.54 4.64 10.05
CA LEU A 349 12.58 5.32 9.26
C LEU A 349 13.10 6.57 9.98
N LYS A 350 12.19 7.45 10.43
CA LYS A 350 12.57 8.67 11.18
C LYS A 350 13.32 8.33 12.47
N LEU A 351 12.92 7.26 13.18
CA LEU A 351 13.61 6.78 14.37
C LEU A 351 15.04 6.32 14.05
N ALA A 352 15.23 5.56 12.97
CA ALA A 352 16.56 5.13 12.52
C ALA A 352 17.46 6.32 12.18
N LYS A 353 16.93 7.32 11.45
CA LYS A 353 17.65 8.56 11.12
C LYS A 353 18.03 9.38 12.35
N LYS A 354 17.12 9.50 13.32
CA LYS A 354 17.40 10.19 14.59
C LYS A 354 18.56 9.54 15.36
N ASN A 355 18.76 8.24 15.18
CA ASN A 355 19.89 7.49 15.73
C ASN A 355 21.11 7.42 14.78
N SER A 356 21.14 8.28 13.74
CA SER A 356 22.27 8.41 12.80
C SER A 356 22.59 7.15 12.00
N LEU A 357 21.60 6.27 11.79
CA LEU A 357 21.75 5.17 10.83
C LEU A 357 21.66 5.70 9.39
N LYS A 358 22.43 5.08 8.49
CA LYS A 358 22.27 5.28 7.04
C LYS A 358 21.00 4.56 6.59
N THR A 359 20.18 5.23 5.78
CA THR A 359 18.84 4.74 5.42
C THR A 359 18.64 4.55 3.92
N LEU A 360 17.96 3.47 3.54
CA LEU A 360 17.64 3.13 2.16
C LEU A 360 16.15 2.80 2.01
N ALA A 361 15.45 3.48 1.12
CA ALA A 361 14.08 3.14 0.76
C ALA A 361 14.02 2.25 -0.49
N ILE A 362 13.28 1.15 -0.40
CA ILE A 362 12.80 0.39 -1.56
C ILE A 362 11.30 0.69 -1.71
N CYS A 363 10.96 1.51 -2.70
CA CYS A 363 9.62 2.07 -2.83
C CYS A 363 9.13 2.09 -4.28
N ASN A 364 7.82 2.02 -4.50
CA ASN A 364 7.27 2.14 -5.86
C ASN A 364 6.95 3.59 -6.26
N VAL A 365 6.66 4.46 -5.28
CA VAL A 365 6.23 5.84 -5.50
C VAL A 365 7.38 6.80 -5.23
N ASP A 366 7.87 7.45 -6.28
CA ASP A 366 9.08 8.28 -6.32
C ASP A 366 8.99 9.61 -5.54
N ASN A 367 7.80 10.15 -5.34
CA ASN A 367 7.57 11.38 -4.59
C ASN A 367 6.84 11.13 -3.27
N SER A 368 7.03 9.95 -2.66
CA SER A 368 6.40 9.61 -1.38
C SER A 368 7.17 10.15 -0.16
N SER A 369 6.52 10.15 1.00
CA SER A 369 7.11 10.59 2.26
C SER A 369 8.35 9.77 2.65
N ILE A 370 8.29 8.44 2.54
CA ILE A 370 9.44 7.55 2.80
C ILE A 370 10.61 7.86 1.86
N VAL A 371 10.33 8.13 0.58
CA VAL A 371 11.38 8.44 -0.40
C VAL A 371 12.05 9.78 -0.09
N ARG A 372 11.29 10.82 0.25
CA ARG A 372 11.86 12.12 0.64
C ARG A 372 12.71 12.05 1.91
N GLU A 373 12.32 11.21 2.85
CA GLU A 373 12.99 11.10 4.14
C GLU A 373 14.27 10.24 4.08
N SER A 374 14.43 9.35 3.11
CA SER A 374 15.56 8.39 3.06
C SER A 374 16.85 8.96 2.46
N ASP A 375 18.02 8.44 2.87
CA ASP A 375 19.33 8.89 2.34
C ASP A 375 19.65 8.29 0.96
N GLY A 376 19.16 7.09 0.69
CA GLY A 376 19.22 6.41 -0.60
C GLY A 376 17.86 5.85 -1.00
N VAL A 377 17.62 5.71 -2.30
CA VAL A 377 16.33 5.26 -2.83
C VAL A 377 16.53 4.32 -4.01
N ILE A 378 15.84 3.18 -4.00
CA ILE A 378 15.74 2.28 -5.15
C ILE A 378 14.26 2.09 -5.48
N LEU A 379 13.84 2.59 -6.64
CA LEU A 379 12.44 2.49 -7.06
C LEU A 379 12.10 1.11 -7.63
N THR A 380 11.00 0.49 -7.20
CA THR A 380 10.61 -0.82 -7.75
C THR A 380 10.10 -0.73 -9.18
N ARG A 381 9.59 0.42 -9.63
CA ARG A 381 9.04 0.62 -11.00
C ARG A 381 7.91 -0.37 -11.33
N ALA A 382 7.09 -0.71 -10.34
CA ALA A 382 5.97 -1.63 -10.52
C ALA A 382 4.76 -1.01 -11.27
N GLY A 383 4.78 0.31 -11.47
CA GLY A 383 3.63 1.07 -11.96
C GLY A 383 2.51 1.16 -10.92
N ILE A 384 1.34 1.67 -11.31
CA ILE A 384 0.19 1.81 -10.41
C ILE A 384 -0.36 0.41 -10.08
N GLU A 385 -0.57 0.13 -8.79
CA GLU A 385 -1.21 -1.09 -8.29
C GLU A 385 -2.48 -0.69 -7.52
N LYS A 386 -3.64 -1.03 -8.07
CA LYS A 386 -4.98 -0.69 -7.58
C LYS A 386 -5.57 -1.78 -6.70
N GLY A 387 -5.33 -3.07 -6.99
CA GLY A 387 -5.84 -4.16 -6.16
C GLY A 387 -5.30 -4.05 -4.73
N VAL A 388 -6.17 -4.11 -3.72
CA VAL A 388 -5.75 -3.97 -2.30
C VAL A 388 -4.66 -4.98 -1.95
N ALA A 389 -4.88 -6.25 -2.29
CA ALA A 389 -3.88 -7.30 -2.14
C ALA A 389 -2.71 -7.08 -3.10
N SER A 390 -1.53 -6.78 -2.55
CA SER A 390 -0.29 -6.58 -3.32
C SER A 390 0.10 -7.83 -4.12
N THR A 391 0.50 -7.66 -5.38
CA THR A 391 0.94 -8.76 -6.27
C THR A 391 2.25 -8.38 -6.97
N LYS A 392 2.21 -7.54 -8.00
CA LYS A 392 3.40 -7.07 -8.73
C LYS A 392 4.33 -6.24 -7.84
N ALA A 393 3.82 -5.55 -6.83
CA ALA A 393 4.68 -4.88 -5.86
C ALA A 393 5.53 -5.86 -5.05
N PHE A 394 4.99 -7.02 -4.64
CA PHE A 394 5.79 -8.06 -3.97
C PHE A 394 6.87 -8.62 -4.90
N ALA A 395 6.49 -8.98 -6.12
CA ALA A 395 7.40 -9.52 -7.12
C ALA A 395 8.59 -8.58 -7.40
N THR A 396 8.30 -7.30 -7.64
CA THR A 396 9.33 -6.28 -7.89
C THR A 396 10.18 -5.98 -6.66
N GLN A 397 9.60 -5.99 -5.46
CA GLN A 397 10.37 -5.85 -4.20
C GLN A 397 11.37 -6.99 -4.04
N VAL A 398 10.94 -8.25 -4.21
CA VAL A 398 11.84 -9.41 -4.14
C VAL A 398 12.93 -9.33 -5.22
N MET A 399 12.58 -8.94 -6.45
CA MET A 399 13.55 -8.78 -7.54
C MET A 399 14.59 -7.68 -7.22
N VAL A 400 14.16 -6.51 -6.76
CA VAL A 400 15.08 -5.42 -6.36
C VAL A 400 15.99 -5.85 -5.20
N LEU A 401 15.46 -6.58 -4.22
CA LEU A 401 16.24 -7.08 -3.10
C LEU A 401 17.24 -8.16 -3.53
N TRP A 402 16.90 -8.98 -4.53
CA TRP A 402 17.84 -9.92 -5.13
C TRP A 402 18.95 -9.19 -5.89
N ILE A 403 18.60 -8.18 -6.71
CA ILE A 403 19.56 -7.31 -7.39
C ILE A 403 20.51 -6.66 -6.38
N LEU A 404 19.97 -6.09 -5.29
CA LEU A 404 20.77 -5.50 -4.20
C LEU A 404 21.71 -6.53 -3.57
N SER A 405 21.23 -7.75 -3.31
CA SER A 405 22.03 -8.82 -2.72
C SER A 405 23.23 -9.19 -3.60
N VAL A 406 23.01 -9.34 -4.91
CA VAL A 406 24.08 -9.67 -5.86
C VAL A 406 25.01 -8.48 -6.09
N TYR A 407 24.48 -7.26 -6.13
CA TYR A 407 25.28 -6.02 -6.20
C TYR A 407 26.25 -5.92 -5.01
N LEU A 408 25.77 -6.09 -3.78
CA LEU A 408 26.60 -6.04 -2.57
C LEU A 408 27.64 -7.16 -2.55
N ALA A 409 27.26 -8.36 -2.98
CA ALA A 409 28.19 -9.48 -3.09
C ALA A 409 29.32 -9.20 -4.10
N HIS A 410 28.99 -8.56 -5.23
CA HIS A 410 29.98 -8.16 -6.23
C HIS A 410 30.92 -7.06 -5.70
N GLN A 411 30.38 -6.02 -5.05
CA GLN A 411 31.18 -4.95 -4.41
C GLN A 411 32.15 -5.50 -3.35
N ARG A 412 31.76 -6.58 -2.66
CA ARG A 412 32.59 -7.27 -1.66
C ARG A 412 33.56 -8.30 -2.26
N GLY A 413 33.59 -8.48 -3.58
CA GLY A 413 34.43 -9.48 -4.24
C GLY A 413 34.05 -10.94 -3.95
N LEU A 414 32.80 -11.19 -3.53
CA LEU A 414 32.30 -12.53 -3.17
C LEU A 414 31.74 -13.31 -4.36
N LEU A 415 31.54 -12.63 -5.50
CA LEU A 415 31.07 -13.24 -6.74
C LEU A 415 32.12 -13.08 -7.84
N ASP A 416 32.51 -14.19 -8.44
CA ASP A 416 33.29 -14.19 -9.67
C ASP A 416 32.40 -13.83 -10.88
N LYS A 417 33.04 -13.64 -12.05
CA LYS A 417 32.35 -13.24 -13.29
C LYS A 417 31.33 -14.28 -13.77
N ASN A 418 31.58 -15.57 -13.56
CA ASN A 418 30.68 -16.63 -14.01
C ASN A 418 29.46 -16.73 -13.09
N ALA A 419 29.66 -16.65 -11.78
CA ALA A 419 28.60 -16.60 -10.79
C ALA A 419 27.70 -15.39 -11.01
N LEU A 420 28.28 -14.21 -11.27
CA LEU A 420 27.52 -13.00 -11.62
C LEU A 420 26.68 -13.20 -12.90
N LYS A 421 27.27 -13.72 -13.97
CA LYS A 421 26.54 -14.03 -15.23
C LYS A 421 25.40 -15.02 -15.00
N ASN A 422 25.61 -16.05 -14.19
CA ASN A 422 24.58 -17.02 -13.85
C ASN A 422 23.41 -16.36 -13.10
N GLN A 423 23.70 -15.50 -12.12
CA GLN A 423 22.65 -14.76 -11.40
C GLN A 423 21.84 -13.86 -12.34
N ILE A 424 22.51 -13.16 -13.27
CA ILE A 424 21.86 -12.30 -14.26
C ILE A 424 20.95 -13.12 -15.17
N ALA A 425 21.41 -14.28 -15.65
CA ALA A 425 20.60 -15.20 -16.45
C ALA A 425 19.39 -15.72 -15.66
N SER A 426 19.57 -16.10 -14.39
CA SER A 426 18.49 -16.56 -13.52
C SER A 426 17.46 -15.46 -13.24
N MET A 427 17.86 -14.19 -13.09
CA MET A 427 16.91 -13.07 -12.93
C MET A 427 16.00 -12.90 -14.15
N LEU A 428 16.57 -12.97 -15.36
CA LEU A 428 15.81 -12.89 -16.61
C LEU A 428 14.83 -14.08 -16.76
N LYS A 429 15.28 -15.29 -16.44
CA LYS A 429 14.44 -16.48 -16.45
C LYS A 429 13.34 -16.43 -15.39
N ALA A 430 13.64 -15.94 -14.19
CA ALA A 430 12.66 -15.76 -13.12
C ALA A 430 11.58 -14.74 -13.50
N ALA A 431 11.96 -13.63 -14.14
CA ALA A 431 10.99 -12.70 -14.71
C ALA A 431 10.11 -13.38 -15.77
N LYS A 432 10.67 -14.25 -16.63
CA LYS A 432 9.89 -15.03 -17.60
C LYS A 432 9.00 -16.09 -16.94
N ALA A 433 9.40 -16.65 -15.80
CA ALA A 433 8.63 -17.63 -15.05
C ALA A 433 7.31 -17.06 -14.49
N THR A 434 7.20 -15.73 -14.36
CA THR A 434 5.95 -15.05 -13.97
C THR A 434 4.94 -14.87 -15.09
N GLU A 435 5.28 -15.21 -16.34
CA GLU A 435 4.34 -15.11 -17.46
C GLU A 435 3.17 -16.10 -17.25
N VAL A 436 1.96 -15.56 -17.08
CA VAL A 436 0.77 -16.37 -16.82
C VAL A 436 0.37 -17.15 -18.06
N ASN A 437 0.39 -18.48 -17.94
CA ASN A 437 -0.15 -19.37 -18.96
C ASN A 437 -1.67 -19.51 -18.77
N ALA A 438 -2.46 -19.19 -19.80
CA ALA A 438 -3.92 -19.29 -19.75
C ALA A 438 -4.44 -20.71 -19.40
N LYS A 439 -3.75 -21.77 -19.84
CA LYS A 439 -4.11 -23.16 -19.49
C LYS A 439 -3.86 -23.45 -18.02
N LEU A 440 -2.77 -22.91 -17.45
CA LEU A 440 -2.49 -23.04 -16.02
C LEU A 440 -3.58 -22.31 -15.21
N HIS A 441 -3.89 -21.06 -15.56
CA HIS A 441 -4.93 -20.30 -14.86
C HIS A 441 -6.30 -21.01 -14.91
N GLU A 442 -6.70 -21.53 -16.08
CA GLU A 442 -7.95 -22.30 -16.20
C GLU A 442 -7.93 -23.59 -15.37
N ARG A 443 -6.79 -24.27 -15.25
CA ARG A 443 -6.62 -25.42 -14.33
C ARG A 443 -6.80 -24.99 -12.89
N LEU A 444 -6.16 -23.90 -12.45
CA LEU A 444 -6.27 -23.38 -11.08
C LEU A 444 -7.71 -22.98 -10.75
N LYS A 445 -8.42 -22.36 -11.70
CA LYS A 445 -9.84 -22.02 -11.58
C LYS A 445 -10.78 -23.24 -11.42
N ARG A 446 -10.42 -24.39 -12.00
CA ARG A 446 -11.16 -25.64 -11.79
C ARG A 446 -10.82 -26.25 -10.45
N LEU A 447 -9.52 -26.27 -10.13
CA LEU A 447 -8.98 -26.82 -8.90
C LEU A 447 -9.50 -26.08 -7.66
N SER A 448 -9.63 -24.75 -7.72
CA SER A 448 -10.11 -23.91 -6.61
C SER A 448 -11.45 -24.33 -6.03
N LYS A 449 -12.31 -25.01 -6.82
CA LYS A 449 -13.60 -25.55 -6.35
C LYS A 449 -13.46 -26.61 -5.24
N ARG A 450 -12.34 -27.32 -5.17
CA ARG A 450 -12.06 -28.30 -4.11
C ARG A 450 -11.77 -27.60 -2.76
N TYR A 451 -11.28 -26.37 -2.82
CA TYR A 451 -10.73 -25.62 -1.69
C TYR A 451 -11.69 -24.57 -1.14
N LEU A 452 -12.98 -24.91 -1.01
CA LEU A 452 -14.02 -23.96 -0.56
C LEU A 452 -14.59 -24.27 0.82
N HIS A 453 -14.52 -25.52 1.27
CA HIS A 453 -15.27 -26.02 2.42
C HIS A 453 -14.38 -26.82 3.39
N GLY A 454 -13.38 -26.15 3.95
CA GLY A 454 -12.50 -26.67 5.01
C GLY A 454 -12.49 -25.73 6.20
N HIS A 455 -11.90 -26.16 7.34
CA HIS A 455 -11.77 -25.29 8.51
C HIS A 455 -10.53 -24.39 8.46
N GLY A 456 -9.60 -24.63 7.53
CA GLY A 456 -8.45 -23.76 7.34
C GLY A 456 -7.47 -24.25 6.28
N PHE A 457 -6.40 -23.48 6.14
CA PHE A 457 -5.32 -23.74 5.19
C PHE A 457 -3.96 -23.62 5.87
N PHE A 458 -3.11 -24.61 5.65
CA PHE A 458 -1.68 -24.46 5.80
C PHE A 458 -1.01 -24.18 4.45
N PHE A 459 -0.09 -23.24 4.46
CA PHE A 459 0.89 -23.02 3.41
C PHE A 459 2.24 -23.39 4.00
N ILE A 460 2.96 -24.31 3.37
CA ILE A 460 4.25 -24.75 3.89
C ILE A 460 5.35 -24.57 2.86
N GLY A 461 6.51 -24.11 3.34
CA GLY A 461 7.72 -23.93 2.55
C GLY A 461 8.95 -24.04 3.41
N ARG A 462 10.10 -24.26 2.78
CA ARG A 462 11.41 -24.38 3.45
C ARG A 462 12.32 -23.26 2.96
N ASP A 463 13.18 -22.74 3.84
CA ASP A 463 14.14 -21.68 3.48
C ASP A 463 13.40 -20.46 2.88
N ILE A 464 13.85 -19.90 1.75
CA ILE A 464 13.23 -18.74 1.09
C ILE A 464 11.77 -18.99 0.66
N PHE A 465 11.34 -20.25 0.55
CA PHE A 465 9.93 -20.58 0.29
C PHE A 465 9.05 -20.47 1.53
N TYR A 466 9.60 -20.37 2.74
CA TYR A 466 8.80 -20.09 3.94
C TYR A 466 8.17 -18.68 3.90
N PRO A 467 8.94 -17.59 3.67
CA PRO A 467 8.35 -16.28 3.39
C PRO A 467 7.31 -16.29 2.25
N LEU A 468 7.53 -17.11 1.22
CA LEU A 468 6.56 -17.26 0.13
C LEU A 468 5.27 -17.96 0.58
N ALA A 469 5.38 -18.97 1.44
CA ALA A 469 4.22 -19.63 2.05
C ALA A 469 3.42 -18.66 2.93
N LEU A 470 4.10 -17.81 3.71
CA LEU A 470 3.48 -16.74 4.48
C LEU A 470 2.73 -15.74 3.58
N GLU A 471 3.33 -15.33 2.46
CA GLU A 471 2.69 -14.45 1.48
C GLU A 471 1.47 -15.12 0.84
N GLY A 472 1.56 -16.40 0.43
CA GLY A 472 0.43 -17.15 -0.10
C GLY A 472 -0.74 -17.25 0.89
N ALA A 473 -0.44 -17.54 2.15
CA ALA A 473 -1.44 -17.57 3.22
C ALA A 473 -2.08 -16.19 3.43
N LEU A 474 -1.28 -15.11 3.40
CA LEU A 474 -1.80 -13.75 3.52
C LEU A 474 -2.72 -13.41 2.34
N LYS A 475 -2.33 -13.71 1.09
CA LYS A 475 -3.18 -13.47 -0.09
C LYS A 475 -4.52 -14.17 0.04
N LEU A 476 -4.52 -15.46 0.41
CA LEU A 476 -5.75 -16.21 0.57
C LEU A 476 -6.62 -15.58 1.67
N LYS A 477 -6.04 -15.27 2.83
CA LYS A 477 -6.75 -14.66 3.96
C LYS A 477 -7.39 -13.31 3.59
N GLU A 478 -6.66 -12.45 2.90
CA GLU A 478 -7.11 -11.10 2.55
C GLU A 478 -8.35 -11.11 1.65
N ILE A 479 -8.41 -11.98 0.64
CA ILE A 479 -9.44 -11.90 -0.41
C ILE A 479 -10.48 -13.04 -0.36
N SER A 480 -10.19 -14.14 0.33
CA SER A 480 -11.16 -15.23 0.54
C SER A 480 -11.83 -15.17 1.91
N TYR A 481 -11.18 -14.51 2.89
CA TYR A 481 -11.55 -14.53 4.32
C TYR A 481 -11.48 -15.90 4.99
N LEU A 482 -10.91 -16.90 4.32
CA LEU A 482 -10.63 -18.20 4.91
C LEU A 482 -9.41 -18.10 5.83
N HIS A 483 -9.42 -18.89 6.90
CA HIS A 483 -8.28 -18.98 7.80
C HIS A 483 -7.12 -19.65 7.07
N ALA A 484 -6.04 -18.91 6.86
CA ALA A 484 -4.82 -19.40 6.24
C ALA A 484 -3.57 -19.03 7.05
N GLU A 485 -2.67 -19.97 7.24
CA GLU A 485 -1.43 -19.80 7.98
C GLU A 485 -0.23 -20.34 7.20
N GLY A 486 0.87 -19.58 7.20
CA GLY A 486 2.13 -20.00 6.61
C GLY A 486 3.09 -20.55 7.66
N TYR A 487 3.63 -21.75 7.44
CA TYR A 487 4.59 -22.38 8.34
C TYR A 487 5.89 -22.75 7.63
N PRO A 488 7.04 -22.66 8.32
CA PRO A 488 8.24 -23.31 7.84
C PRO A 488 8.02 -24.83 7.97
N SER A 489 8.18 -25.57 6.86
CA SER A 489 7.75 -26.97 6.79
C SER A 489 8.37 -27.87 7.86
N GLY A 490 9.59 -27.56 8.31
CA GLY A 490 10.27 -28.30 9.38
C GLY A 490 9.64 -28.17 10.77
N GLU A 491 8.84 -27.12 11.00
CA GLU A 491 8.21 -26.84 12.29
C GLU A 491 6.86 -27.53 12.47
N MET A 492 6.30 -28.16 11.42
CA MET A 492 4.98 -28.78 11.48
C MET A 492 4.86 -29.77 12.66
N LYS A 493 5.88 -30.59 12.87
CA LYS A 493 5.93 -31.59 13.95
C LYS A 493 6.04 -31.01 15.38
N HIS A 494 6.29 -29.71 15.51
CA HIS A 494 6.49 -29.04 16.81
C HIS A 494 5.20 -28.44 17.38
N GLY A 495 4.03 -28.89 16.90
CA GLY A 495 2.71 -28.47 17.40
C GLY A 495 1.66 -28.31 16.31
N PRO A 496 1.91 -27.54 15.23
CA PRO A 496 0.90 -27.23 14.21
C PRO A 496 0.26 -28.46 13.55
N ILE A 497 1.00 -29.56 13.44
CA ILE A 497 0.50 -30.83 12.90
C ILE A 497 -0.72 -31.39 13.65
N ALA A 498 -0.99 -30.95 14.89
CA ALA A 498 -2.16 -31.37 15.66
C ALA A 498 -3.49 -30.88 15.08
N LEU A 499 -3.48 -29.86 14.21
CA LEU A 499 -4.67 -29.36 13.51
C LEU A 499 -4.99 -30.14 12.23
N VAL A 500 -4.09 -31.04 11.81
CA VAL A 500 -4.18 -31.73 10.52
C VAL A 500 -5.22 -32.83 10.58
N ASP A 501 -6.22 -32.71 9.69
CA ASP A 501 -7.26 -33.70 9.42
C ASP A 501 -7.74 -33.55 7.97
N SER A 502 -8.76 -34.33 7.58
CA SER A 502 -9.34 -34.32 6.23
C SER A 502 -10.02 -33.02 5.80
N LEU A 503 -10.26 -32.08 6.71
CA LEU A 503 -10.91 -30.79 6.46
C LEU A 503 -9.92 -29.62 6.52
N LEU A 504 -8.64 -29.88 6.84
CA LEU A 504 -7.56 -28.93 6.71
C LEU A 504 -6.86 -29.10 5.36
N PHE A 505 -6.81 -28.03 4.58
CA PHE A 505 -6.13 -28.03 3.30
C PHE A 505 -4.66 -27.61 3.45
N THR A 506 -3.76 -28.25 2.72
CA THR A 506 -2.34 -27.87 2.70
C THR A 506 -1.88 -27.54 1.28
N PHE A 507 -1.38 -26.32 1.07
CA PHE A 507 -0.60 -25.95 -0.11
C PHE A 507 0.89 -26.05 0.22
N ALA A 508 1.58 -26.98 -0.43
CA ALA A 508 2.99 -27.25 -0.17
C ALA A 508 3.88 -26.80 -1.33
N LEU A 509 4.89 -25.99 -1.01
CA LEU A 509 5.91 -25.52 -1.94
C LEU A 509 7.07 -26.51 -1.96
N LEU A 510 7.27 -27.20 -3.09
CA LEU A 510 8.29 -28.24 -3.24
C LEU A 510 9.25 -27.90 -4.39
N PRO A 511 10.26 -27.06 -4.14
CA PRO A 511 11.27 -26.68 -5.14
C PRO A 511 12.27 -27.80 -5.40
N LYS A 512 12.62 -28.07 -6.67
CA LYS A 512 13.63 -29.07 -7.03
C LYS A 512 15.03 -28.60 -6.66
N HIS A 513 15.31 -27.31 -6.81
CA HIS A 513 16.68 -26.78 -6.76
C HIS A 513 17.12 -26.33 -5.37
N LEU A 514 16.27 -26.45 -4.34
CA LEU A 514 16.63 -26.06 -2.97
C LEU A 514 15.94 -26.92 -1.91
N LEU A 515 16.72 -27.72 -1.18
CA LEU A 515 16.24 -28.52 -0.04
C LEU A 515 15.05 -29.46 -0.38
N TYR A 516 14.95 -29.94 -1.62
CA TYR A 516 13.87 -30.81 -2.10
C TYR A 516 13.58 -31.98 -1.15
N ASP A 517 14.58 -32.80 -0.82
CA ASP A 517 14.39 -33.99 0.03
C ASP A 517 13.90 -33.64 1.44
N LYS A 518 14.31 -32.48 1.98
CA LYS A 518 13.85 -32.03 3.30
C LYS A 518 12.43 -31.53 3.26
N ALA A 519 12.06 -30.77 2.22
CA ALA A 519 10.68 -30.34 2.01
C ALA A 519 9.76 -31.54 1.76
N LYS A 520 10.17 -32.47 0.89
CA LYS A 520 9.48 -33.74 0.60
C LYS A 520 9.16 -34.51 1.87
N GLY A 521 10.15 -34.77 2.73
CA GLY A 521 9.91 -35.49 3.98
C GLY A 521 8.89 -34.82 4.90
N ASN A 522 8.85 -33.48 4.95
CA ASN A 522 7.84 -32.77 5.73
C ASN A 522 6.43 -32.84 5.12
N ILE A 523 6.31 -32.95 3.79
CA ILE A 523 5.03 -33.14 3.12
C ILE A 523 4.51 -34.56 3.35
N GLU A 524 5.38 -35.57 3.30
CA GLU A 524 5.04 -36.97 3.60
C GLU A 524 4.53 -37.14 5.04
N GLU A 525 5.11 -36.41 6.00
CA GLU A 525 4.62 -36.37 7.38
C GLU A 525 3.17 -35.89 7.47
N LEU A 526 2.75 -34.93 6.65
CA LEU A 526 1.36 -34.44 6.62
C LEU A 526 0.44 -35.41 5.87
N SER A 527 0.93 -36.01 4.78
CA SER A 527 0.16 -36.96 3.96
C SER A 527 -0.26 -38.18 4.79
N ALA A 528 0.59 -38.61 5.73
CA ALA A 528 0.29 -39.69 6.65
C ALA A 528 -0.83 -39.39 7.69
N ARG A 529 -1.45 -38.20 7.66
CA ARG A 529 -2.44 -37.72 8.65
C ARG A 529 -3.73 -37.20 8.01
N ASP A 530 -4.09 -37.76 6.85
CA ASP A 530 -5.34 -37.48 6.11
C ASP A 530 -5.52 -36.02 5.66
N ALA A 531 -4.48 -35.18 5.73
CA ALA A 531 -4.53 -33.83 5.17
C ALA A 531 -4.79 -33.91 3.67
N THR A 532 -5.65 -33.06 3.12
CA THR A 532 -5.71 -32.88 1.67
C THR A 532 -4.54 -32.00 1.24
N ILE A 533 -3.60 -32.56 0.49
CA ILE A 533 -2.35 -31.90 0.12
C ILE A 533 -2.34 -31.58 -1.37
N CYS A 534 -2.17 -30.29 -1.66
CA CYS A 534 -1.82 -29.83 -2.98
C CYS A 534 -0.37 -29.37 -3.04
N VAL A 535 0.43 -30.05 -3.86
CA VAL A 535 1.85 -29.76 -4.05
C VAL A 535 2.05 -28.90 -5.30
N ILE A 536 2.86 -27.87 -5.16
CA ILE A 536 3.31 -27.00 -6.25
C ILE A 536 4.79 -27.30 -6.51
N SER A 537 5.10 -27.85 -7.68
CA SER A 537 6.43 -28.40 -8.01
C SER A 537 6.63 -28.53 -9.52
N SER A 538 7.87 -28.63 -9.99
CA SER A 538 8.19 -29.10 -11.35
C SER A 538 8.28 -30.63 -11.43
N GLU A 539 8.50 -31.28 -10.29
CA GLU A 539 8.65 -32.73 -10.14
C GLU A 539 7.34 -33.34 -9.64
N ASP A 540 7.08 -34.59 -10.04
CA ASP A 540 5.92 -35.34 -9.57
C ASP A 540 6.08 -35.75 -8.09
N PHE A 541 4.95 -35.89 -7.39
CA PHE A 541 4.93 -36.30 -6.00
C PHE A 541 3.71 -37.18 -5.71
N GLU A 542 3.95 -38.49 -5.62
CA GLU A 542 2.90 -39.51 -5.54
C GLU A 542 1.95 -39.35 -4.35
N SER A 543 2.41 -38.78 -3.24
CA SER A 543 1.60 -38.59 -2.03
C SER A 543 0.76 -37.30 -2.02
N ALA A 544 0.71 -36.56 -3.13
CA ALA A 544 -0.19 -35.41 -3.28
C ALA A 544 -1.59 -35.83 -3.74
N ASP A 545 -2.63 -35.25 -3.15
CA ASP A 545 -4.01 -35.35 -3.65
C ASP A 545 -4.23 -34.51 -4.91
N ASP A 546 -3.47 -33.42 -5.03
CA ASP A 546 -3.49 -32.51 -6.16
C ASP A 546 -2.09 -32.01 -6.50
N MET A 547 -1.73 -32.06 -7.78
CA MET A 547 -0.50 -31.46 -8.27
C MET A 547 -0.77 -30.17 -9.03
N ILE A 548 0.08 -29.17 -8.82
CA ILE A 548 0.20 -28.00 -9.69
C ILE A 548 1.62 -27.95 -10.24
N TYR A 549 1.72 -28.24 -11.53
CA TYR A 549 3.00 -28.26 -12.23
C TYR A 549 3.45 -26.86 -12.62
N ILE A 550 4.58 -26.42 -12.08
CA ILE A 550 5.33 -25.27 -12.61
C ILE A 550 6.23 -25.73 -13.77
N LYS A 551 6.71 -24.78 -14.59
CA LYS A 551 7.65 -25.13 -15.67
C LYS A 551 8.98 -25.60 -15.06
N PRO A 552 9.68 -26.56 -15.70
CA PRO A 552 11.05 -26.87 -15.33
C PRO A 552 11.91 -25.61 -15.35
N ALA A 553 12.75 -25.48 -14.34
CA ALA A 553 13.65 -24.36 -14.10
C ALA A 553 15.08 -24.89 -13.91
N ASP A 554 16.06 -23.98 -13.91
CA ASP A 554 17.46 -24.31 -13.59
C ASP A 554 17.91 -23.77 -12.21
N ASP A 555 17.12 -22.89 -11.60
CA ASP A 555 17.43 -22.22 -10.34
C ASP A 555 16.19 -22.08 -9.45
N TYR A 556 16.40 -22.12 -8.13
CA TYR A 556 15.31 -22.06 -7.15
C TYR A 556 14.58 -20.71 -7.14
N MET A 557 15.19 -19.62 -7.60
CA MET A 557 14.49 -18.34 -7.74
C MET A 557 13.52 -18.35 -8.91
N GLU A 558 13.82 -19.06 -9.99
CA GLU A 558 12.84 -19.25 -11.07
C GLU A 558 11.60 -20.01 -10.55
N GLU A 559 11.83 -21.04 -9.73
CA GLU A 559 10.78 -21.79 -9.04
C GLU A 559 10.01 -20.89 -8.07
N PHE A 560 10.69 -20.08 -7.26
CA PHE A 560 10.07 -19.10 -6.35
C PHE A 560 9.08 -18.20 -7.08
N PHE A 561 9.52 -17.57 -8.18
CA PHE A 561 8.67 -16.65 -8.95
C PHE A 561 7.51 -17.38 -9.65
N SER A 562 7.73 -18.61 -10.12
CA SER A 562 6.66 -19.42 -10.72
C SER A 562 5.60 -19.83 -9.69
N MET A 563 6.04 -20.32 -8.52
CA MET A 563 5.17 -20.71 -7.42
C MET A 563 4.42 -19.50 -6.84
N MET A 564 5.05 -18.34 -6.76
CA MET A 564 4.41 -17.08 -6.35
C MET A 564 3.18 -16.75 -7.21
N VAL A 565 3.31 -16.83 -8.54
CA VAL A 565 2.18 -16.60 -9.44
C VAL A 565 1.07 -17.64 -9.25
N VAL A 566 1.43 -18.91 -9.03
CA VAL A 566 0.45 -19.97 -8.72
C VAL A 566 -0.35 -19.63 -7.45
N LEU A 567 0.33 -19.25 -6.37
CA LEU A 567 -0.32 -18.91 -5.09
C LEU A 567 -1.27 -17.71 -5.24
N GLN A 568 -0.85 -16.69 -5.98
CA GLN A 568 -1.68 -15.50 -6.24
C GLN A 568 -2.93 -15.84 -7.06
N LEU A 569 -2.80 -16.66 -8.11
CA LEU A 569 -3.92 -17.12 -8.93
C LEU A 569 -4.88 -18.04 -8.16
N LEU A 570 -4.36 -18.92 -7.30
CA LEU A 570 -5.17 -19.76 -6.43
C LEU A 570 -6.00 -18.90 -5.45
N ALA A 571 -5.36 -17.96 -4.77
CA ALA A 571 -6.05 -17.04 -3.86
C ALA A 571 -7.14 -16.25 -4.59
N LEU A 572 -6.82 -15.71 -5.78
CA LEU A 572 -7.75 -14.97 -6.64
C LEU A 572 -8.98 -15.83 -6.97
N GLU A 573 -8.78 -17.02 -7.50
CA GLU A 573 -9.87 -17.88 -7.95
C GLU A 573 -10.70 -18.45 -6.78
N ILE A 574 -10.09 -18.73 -5.63
CA ILE A 574 -10.84 -19.11 -4.41
C ILE A 574 -11.69 -17.93 -3.92
N GLY A 575 -11.12 -16.72 -3.84
CA GLY A 575 -11.85 -15.51 -3.45
C GLY A 575 -13.04 -15.21 -4.36
N ILE A 576 -12.85 -15.31 -5.68
CA ILE A 576 -13.92 -15.15 -6.68
C ILE A 576 -15.01 -16.22 -6.49
N LYS A 577 -14.63 -17.48 -6.23
CA LYS A 577 -15.59 -18.58 -6.05
C LYS A 577 -16.46 -18.44 -4.80
N LEU A 578 -15.94 -17.78 -3.77
CA LEU A 578 -16.70 -17.43 -2.58
C LEU A 578 -17.60 -16.20 -2.78
N GLY A 579 -17.53 -15.53 -3.93
CA GLY A 579 -18.32 -14.35 -4.25
C GLY A 579 -17.78 -13.06 -3.64
N ASN A 580 -16.50 -13.04 -3.22
CA ASN A 580 -15.87 -11.87 -2.61
C ASN A 580 -15.38 -10.86 -3.66
N ASP A 581 -15.28 -9.59 -3.25
CA ASP A 581 -14.60 -8.54 -4.02
C ASP A 581 -13.09 -8.64 -3.79
N VAL A 582 -12.37 -9.20 -4.77
CA VAL A 582 -10.92 -9.41 -4.71
C VAL A 582 -10.10 -8.13 -4.94
N ASP A 583 -10.71 -7.09 -5.53
CA ASP A 583 -10.06 -5.78 -5.68
C ASP A 583 -10.19 -4.96 -4.39
N MET A 584 -11.32 -5.07 -3.68
CA MET A 584 -11.67 -4.32 -2.47
C MET A 584 -12.20 -5.23 -1.34
N PRO A 585 -11.33 -6.03 -0.70
CA PRO A 585 -11.69 -6.96 0.36
C PRO A 585 -12.13 -6.23 1.63
N ARG A 586 -13.21 -6.71 2.27
CA ARG A 586 -13.81 -6.07 3.45
C ARG A 586 -12.80 -5.73 4.54
N ASN A 587 -13.04 -4.63 5.25
CA ASN A 587 -12.25 -4.12 6.39
C ASN A 587 -10.83 -3.64 6.04
N LEU A 588 -10.36 -3.77 4.80
CA LEU A 588 -9.01 -3.42 4.39
C LEU A 588 -8.98 -2.16 3.52
N ALA A 589 -7.78 -1.60 3.37
CA ALA A 589 -7.47 -0.52 2.45
C ALA A 589 -6.10 -0.78 1.81
N LYS A 590 -5.86 -0.26 0.60
CA LYS A 590 -4.60 -0.50 -0.12
C LYS A 590 -3.34 -0.06 0.64
N SER A 591 -3.43 1.01 1.41
CA SER A 591 -2.33 1.53 2.22
C SER A 591 -2.85 1.97 3.60
N VAL A 592 -2.12 1.57 4.64
CA VAL A 592 -2.35 1.90 6.05
C VAL A 592 -1.44 3.07 6.41
N THR A 593 -2.02 4.26 6.54
CA THR A 593 -1.29 5.54 6.68
C THR A 593 -1.63 6.28 7.95
N VAL A 594 -2.28 5.58 8.85
CA VAL A 594 -2.73 5.99 10.16
C VAL A 594 -2.56 4.76 11.04
N GLU A 595 -2.28 4.98 12.32
CA GLU A 595 -2.17 3.91 13.32
C GLU A 595 -3.53 3.31 13.69
#